data_AF-A0A6G6XBN0-F1
#
_entry.id   AF-A0A6G6XBN0-F1
#
_cell.length_a   1.000
_cell.length_b   1.000
_cell.length_c   1.000
_cell.angle_alpha   90.00
_cell.angle_beta   90.00
_cell.angle_gamma   90.00
#
_symmetry.space_group_name_H-M   'P 1'
#
loop_
_entity.id
_entity.type
_entity.pdbx_description
1 polymer ?
#
loop_
_entity_poly.entity_id
_entity_poly.type
_entity_poly.pdbx_seq_one_letter_code
_entity_poly.pdbx_strand_id
1 'polypeptide(L)'
;MTSLPIYWPEGADTVALIEGEGELPWVRQVLEESYTITPLDTLSPSGDAGADPLAGIERLLIAQPRGLSPQDNVALDNWVRAGGRLLLVIDPMLTGQYAVPLGDPRHPQSVGLIPPVVVRWGLHINFDERQPLEPRLESYGGGEVPVLLSGEAILVPPGPDADEEALAARGDCRVLGDGVAAECKVGKGRVTLLSDASLFELSGPDGDVESYLRQLADFALE
;
A
#
# COMPACT_ATOMS: atom_id res chain seq x y z
N MET A 1 1.51 -7.74 0.20
CA MET A 1 2.59 -7.56 1.20
C MET A 1 2.16 -6.50 2.20
N THR A 2 2.28 -6.73 3.51
CA THR A 2 1.83 -5.75 4.50
C THR A 2 2.46 -5.98 5.87
N SER A 3 2.57 -4.93 6.69
CA SER A 3 2.83 -5.08 8.13
C SER A 3 1.57 -4.99 9.00
N LEU A 4 0.44 -4.60 8.42
CA LEU A 4 -0.86 -4.51 9.10
C LEU A 4 -1.49 -5.90 9.26
N PRO A 5 -2.38 -6.09 10.25
CA PRO A 5 -3.09 -7.36 10.45
C PRO A 5 -4.24 -7.57 9.44
N ILE A 6 -3.94 -7.45 8.14
CA ILE A 6 -4.90 -7.58 7.04
C ILE A 6 -5.11 -9.05 6.66
N TYR A 7 -4.04 -9.83 6.51
CA TYR A 7 -4.14 -11.23 6.07
C TYR A 7 -4.15 -12.22 7.25
N TRP A 8 -3.40 -11.88 8.30
CA TRP A 8 -3.32 -12.63 9.55
C TRP A 8 -3.90 -11.80 10.70
N PRO A 9 -4.67 -12.40 11.62
CA PRO A 9 -5.21 -11.69 12.77
C PRO A 9 -4.08 -11.18 13.68
N GLU A 10 -4.37 -10.08 14.37
CA GLU A 10 -3.47 -9.55 15.37
C GLU A 10 -3.24 -10.54 16.51
N GLY A 11 -1.98 -10.72 16.91
CA GLY A 11 -1.63 -11.61 18.02
C GLY A 11 -1.81 -13.10 17.74
N ALA A 12 -2.15 -13.48 16.50
CA ALA A 12 -2.35 -14.87 16.13
C ALA A 12 -1.07 -15.69 16.37
N ASP A 13 -1.21 -16.74 17.19
CA ASP A 13 -0.20 -17.79 17.31
C ASP A 13 -0.23 -18.64 16.04
N THR A 14 0.94 -18.96 15.49
CA THR A 14 1.06 -19.75 14.26
C THR A 14 0.38 -21.12 14.40
N VAL A 15 0.29 -21.65 15.63
CA VAL A 15 -0.41 -22.89 15.95
C VAL A 15 -1.93 -22.77 15.76
N ALA A 16 -2.57 -21.74 16.32
CA ALA A 16 -4.01 -21.51 16.20
C ALA A 16 -4.44 -21.28 14.73
N LEU A 17 -3.58 -20.60 13.95
CA LEU A 17 -3.79 -20.40 12.51
C LEU A 17 -3.72 -21.70 11.70
N ILE A 18 -2.83 -22.62 12.05
CA ILE A 18 -2.71 -23.94 11.38
C ILE A 18 -3.91 -24.82 11.70
N GLU A 19 -4.49 -24.69 12.90
CA GLU A 19 -5.68 -25.41 13.32
C GLU A 19 -6.98 -24.82 12.74
N GLY A 20 -6.90 -23.69 12.03
CA GLY A 20 -8.06 -22.99 11.47
C GLY A 20 -8.92 -22.31 12.54
N GLU A 21 -8.36 -22.12 13.73
CA GLU A 21 -9.03 -21.48 14.86
C GLU A 21 -8.67 -19.98 14.88
N GLY A 22 -9.59 -19.15 14.38
CA GLY A 22 -9.46 -17.68 14.42
C GLY A 22 -10.39 -16.99 13.42
N GLU A 23 -10.96 -15.86 13.81
CA GLU A 23 -11.75 -15.03 12.89
C GLU A 23 -10.81 -14.34 11.89
N LEU A 24 -11.10 -14.48 10.59
CA LEU A 24 -10.31 -13.82 9.56
C LEU A 24 -10.44 -12.30 9.69
N PRO A 25 -9.37 -11.50 9.50
CA PRO A 25 -9.51 -10.05 9.49
C PRO A 25 -10.53 -9.61 8.43
N TRP A 26 -11.39 -8.64 8.77
CA TRP A 26 -12.48 -8.19 7.90
C TRP A 26 -11.97 -7.70 6.52
N VAL A 27 -10.81 -7.04 6.48
CA VAL A 27 -10.18 -6.58 5.23
C VAL A 27 -9.94 -7.76 4.28
N ARG A 28 -9.42 -8.88 4.81
CA ARG A 28 -9.24 -10.10 4.03
C ARG A 28 -10.57 -10.67 3.56
N GLN A 29 -11.57 -10.74 4.44
CA GLN A 29 -12.89 -11.25 4.07
C GLN A 29 -13.49 -10.47 2.88
N VAL A 30 -13.44 -9.13 2.93
CA VAL A 30 -13.96 -8.26 1.87
C VAL A 30 -13.16 -8.41 0.56
N LEU A 31 -11.83 -8.45 0.64
CA LEU A 31 -10.99 -8.61 -0.56
C LEU A 31 -11.17 -10.00 -1.21
N GLU A 32 -11.36 -11.05 -0.42
CA GLU A 32 -11.58 -12.42 -0.92
C GLU A 32 -12.93 -12.60 -1.66
N GLU A 33 -13.86 -11.63 -1.56
CA GLU A 33 -15.09 -11.64 -2.36
C GLU A 33 -14.83 -11.45 -3.86
N SER A 34 -13.77 -10.71 -4.22
CA SER A 34 -13.44 -10.38 -5.61
C SER A 34 -12.07 -10.88 -6.07
N TYR A 35 -11.19 -11.24 -5.13
CA TYR A 35 -9.80 -11.59 -5.42
C TYR A 35 -9.40 -12.92 -4.78
N THR A 36 -8.52 -13.67 -5.45
CA THR A 36 -7.76 -14.74 -4.80
C THR A 36 -6.47 -14.16 -4.24
N ILE A 37 -6.32 -14.17 -2.91
CA ILE A 37 -5.17 -13.54 -2.24
C ILE A 37 -4.02 -14.54 -2.11
N THR A 38 -2.86 -14.16 -2.65
CA THR A 38 -1.58 -14.85 -2.42
C THR A 38 -0.67 -13.95 -1.59
N PRO A 39 -0.35 -14.32 -0.33
CA PRO A 39 0.60 -13.55 0.47
C PRO A 39 2.01 -13.64 -0.13
N LEU A 40 2.72 -12.51 -0.16
CA LEU A 40 4.09 -12.39 -0.67
C LEU A 40 4.98 -11.75 0.38
N ASP A 41 6.10 -12.41 0.68
CA ASP A 41 7.15 -11.92 1.59
C ASP A 41 8.24 -11.11 0.85
N THR A 42 8.42 -11.38 -0.44
CA THR A 42 9.36 -10.68 -1.33
C THR A 42 8.75 -10.54 -2.72
N LEU A 43 9.17 -9.51 -3.45
CA LEU A 43 8.75 -9.25 -4.84
C LEU A 43 9.81 -9.73 -5.84
N SER A 44 11.00 -10.06 -5.36
CA SER A 44 12.15 -10.41 -6.18
C SER A 44 12.53 -11.89 -6.04
N PRO A 45 13.06 -12.53 -7.10
CA PRO A 45 13.51 -13.91 -7.03
C PRO A 45 14.60 -14.11 -5.97
N SER A 46 14.50 -15.22 -5.24
CA SER A 46 15.51 -15.63 -4.28
C SER A 46 16.69 -16.32 -4.98
N GLY A 47 17.75 -15.57 -5.31
CA GLY A 47 18.98 -16.11 -5.92
C GLY A 47 18.86 -16.51 -7.40
N ASP A 48 19.93 -17.06 -7.97
CA ASP A 48 20.10 -17.26 -9.43
C ASP A 48 19.13 -18.26 -10.09
N ALA A 49 18.37 -19.04 -9.30
CA ALA A 49 17.44 -20.06 -9.77
C ALA A 49 16.05 -19.97 -9.11
N GLY A 50 15.75 -18.87 -8.41
CA GLY A 50 14.45 -18.67 -7.76
C GLY A 50 13.31 -18.50 -8.76
N ALA A 51 12.14 -19.06 -8.45
CA ALA A 51 10.91 -18.73 -9.17
C ALA A 51 10.59 -17.24 -8.97
N ASP A 52 10.07 -16.59 -10.02
CA ASP A 52 9.60 -15.21 -9.93
C ASP A 52 8.35 -15.15 -9.05
N PRO A 53 8.39 -14.47 -7.87
CA PRO A 53 7.23 -14.39 -6.98
C PRO A 53 6.03 -13.67 -7.59
N LEU A 54 6.25 -12.85 -8.62
CA LEU A 54 5.22 -12.08 -9.30
C LEU A 54 4.66 -12.78 -10.53
N ALA A 55 5.14 -13.99 -10.85
CA ALA A 55 4.65 -14.76 -11.99
C ALA A 55 3.15 -15.05 -11.86
N GLY A 56 2.38 -14.60 -12.85
CA GLY A 56 0.91 -14.77 -12.88
C GLY A 56 0.14 -13.82 -11.97
N ILE A 57 0.81 -12.90 -11.27
CA ILE A 57 0.16 -11.87 -10.45
C ILE A 57 -0.11 -10.63 -11.31
N GLU A 58 -1.39 -10.28 -11.48
CA GLU A 58 -1.82 -9.10 -12.26
C GLU A 58 -2.05 -7.85 -11.40
N ARG A 59 -2.36 -8.07 -10.13
CA ARG A 59 -2.78 -7.05 -9.15
C ARG A 59 -1.96 -7.23 -7.88
N LEU A 60 -1.50 -6.13 -7.31
CA LEU A 60 -0.69 -6.15 -6.10
C LEU A 60 -1.19 -5.11 -5.10
N LEU A 61 -1.43 -5.56 -3.87
CA LEU A 61 -1.63 -4.70 -2.71
C LEU A 61 -0.37 -4.72 -1.84
N ILE A 62 0.24 -3.54 -1.68
CA ILE A 62 1.30 -3.30 -0.71
C ILE A 62 0.76 -2.28 0.30
N ALA A 63 0.48 -2.72 1.53
CA ALA A 63 -0.08 -1.85 2.55
C ALA A 63 0.85 -1.74 3.75
N GLN A 64 1.42 -0.55 3.96
CA GLN A 64 2.32 -0.24 5.07
C GLN A 64 3.44 -1.29 5.23
N PRO A 65 4.30 -1.52 4.21
CA PRO A 65 5.34 -2.54 4.28
C PRO A 65 6.42 -2.17 5.30
N ARG A 66 7.21 -3.14 5.78
CA ARG A 66 8.40 -2.91 6.61
C ARG A 66 9.56 -2.21 5.89
N GLY A 67 9.38 -1.92 4.60
CA GLY A 67 10.42 -1.50 3.68
C GLY A 67 10.57 -2.56 2.59
N LEU A 68 10.95 -2.10 1.41
CA LEU A 68 11.27 -2.96 0.27
C LEU A 68 12.79 -3.02 0.12
N SER A 69 13.33 -4.21 -0.13
CA SER A 69 14.75 -4.34 -0.47
C SER A 69 15.07 -3.61 -1.79
N PRO A 70 16.36 -3.34 -2.08
CA PRO A 70 16.73 -2.80 -3.39
C PRO A 70 16.24 -3.67 -4.55
N GLN A 71 16.30 -5.00 -4.40
CA GLN A 71 15.83 -5.95 -5.41
C GLN A 71 14.31 -5.89 -5.57
N ASP A 72 13.56 -5.77 -4.48
CA ASP A 72 12.10 -5.64 -4.53
C ASP A 72 11.65 -4.34 -5.17
N ASN A 73 12.37 -3.22 -4.95
CA ASN A 73 12.06 -1.95 -5.63
C ASN A 73 12.23 -2.08 -7.15
N VAL A 74 13.28 -2.76 -7.61
CA VAL A 74 13.53 -3.00 -9.04
C VAL A 74 12.48 -3.96 -9.61
N ALA A 75 12.17 -5.05 -8.91
CA ALA A 75 11.15 -6.00 -9.33
C ALA A 75 9.76 -5.34 -9.44
N LEU A 76 9.41 -4.49 -8.46
CA LEU A 76 8.16 -3.73 -8.49
C LEU A 76 8.11 -2.75 -9.66
N ASP A 77 9.16 -1.97 -9.92
CA ASP A 77 9.23 -1.07 -11.10
C ASP A 77 9.02 -1.84 -12.40
N ASN A 78 9.72 -2.96 -12.57
CA ASN A 78 9.65 -3.78 -13.77
C ASN A 78 8.26 -4.39 -13.96
N TRP A 79 7.66 -4.92 -12.89
CA TRP A 79 6.34 -5.53 -12.91
C TRP A 79 5.24 -4.51 -13.24
N VAL A 80 5.27 -3.32 -12.60
CA VAL A 80 4.33 -2.24 -12.94
C VAL A 80 4.52 -1.84 -14.41
N ARG A 81 5.76 -1.58 -14.86
CA ARG A 81 6.01 -1.21 -16.27
C ARG A 81 5.51 -2.24 -17.26
N ALA A 82 5.54 -3.53 -16.89
CA ALA A 82 5.05 -4.63 -17.72
C ALA A 82 3.52 -4.69 -17.83
N GLY A 83 2.78 -4.01 -16.96
CA GLY A 83 1.32 -3.96 -16.98
C GLY A 83 0.64 -4.19 -15.63
N GLY A 84 1.40 -4.38 -14.55
CA GLY A 84 0.86 -4.61 -13.21
C GLY A 84 0.03 -3.43 -12.69
N ARG A 85 -0.96 -3.76 -11.84
CA ARG A 85 -1.82 -2.79 -11.15
C ARG A 85 -1.54 -2.78 -9.66
N LEU A 86 -1.01 -1.68 -9.15
CA LEU A 86 -0.56 -1.55 -7.77
C LEU A 86 -1.50 -0.65 -6.98
N LEU A 87 -1.97 -1.14 -5.83
CA LEU A 87 -2.42 -0.31 -4.71
C LEU A 87 -1.30 -0.28 -3.66
N LEU A 88 -0.66 0.88 -3.51
CA LEU A 88 0.39 1.13 -2.53
C LEU A 88 -0.16 2.06 -1.44
N VAL A 89 -0.27 1.57 -0.22
CA VAL A 89 -0.76 2.33 0.93
C VAL A 89 0.41 2.61 1.86
N ILE A 90 0.69 3.88 2.14
CA ILE A 90 1.79 4.33 2.99
C ILE A 90 1.27 5.43 3.91
N ASP A 91 1.20 5.13 5.19
CA ASP A 91 0.80 6.04 6.25
C ASP A 91 2.03 6.64 6.94
N PRO A 92 2.22 7.96 6.94
CA PRO A 92 3.34 8.59 7.63
C PRO A 92 3.23 8.53 9.16
N MET A 93 2.03 8.35 9.71
CA MET A 93 1.76 8.35 11.14
C MET A 93 0.58 7.44 11.47
N LEU A 94 0.84 6.13 11.50
CA LEU A 94 -0.15 5.12 11.83
C LEU A 94 -0.72 5.35 13.24
N THR A 95 -2.05 5.38 13.39
CA THR A 95 -2.71 5.82 14.63
C THR A 95 -3.52 4.74 15.35
N GLY A 96 -3.66 3.56 14.75
CA GLY A 96 -4.37 2.43 15.31
C GLY A 96 -3.74 1.90 16.60
N GLN A 97 -4.58 1.24 17.38
CA GLN A 97 -4.18 0.61 18.63
C GLN A 97 -3.86 -0.85 18.38
N TYR A 98 -2.65 -1.26 18.76
CA TYR A 98 -2.16 -2.61 18.58
C TYR A 98 -1.86 -3.27 19.94
N ALA A 99 -2.15 -4.56 20.05
CA ALA A 99 -1.97 -5.39 21.24
C ALA A 99 -0.49 -5.66 21.56
N VAL A 100 0.39 -5.63 20.55
CA VAL A 100 1.83 -5.79 20.71
C VAL A 100 2.50 -4.44 20.94
N PRO A 101 3.55 -4.35 21.78
CA PRO A 101 4.22 -3.08 22.05
C PRO A 101 5.15 -2.65 20.90
N LEU A 102 5.49 -1.35 20.87
CA LEU A 102 6.52 -0.81 19.99
C LEU A 102 7.84 -1.58 20.18
N GLY A 103 8.47 -1.97 19.06
CA GLY A 103 9.71 -2.76 19.05
C GLY A 103 9.49 -4.28 18.93
N ASP A 104 8.28 -4.79 19.13
CA ASP A 104 7.94 -6.16 18.76
C ASP A 104 7.91 -6.29 17.22
N PRO A 105 8.59 -7.29 16.61
CA PRO A 105 8.55 -7.51 15.17
C PRO A 105 7.17 -7.78 14.59
N ARG A 106 6.16 -8.04 15.41
CA ARG A 106 4.76 -8.19 15.00
C ARG A 106 4.01 -6.86 14.99
N HIS A 107 4.51 -5.82 15.67
CA HIS A 107 3.91 -4.48 15.62
C HIS A 107 4.00 -3.96 14.17
N PRO A 108 2.89 -3.46 13.59
CA PRO A 108 2.92 -2.85 12.27
C PRO A 108 3.91 -1.68 12.19
N GLN A 109 4.31 -1.28 10.99
CA GLN A 109 5.17 -0.10 10.87
C GLN A 109 4.41 1.16 11.22
N SER A 110 4.75 1.75 12.36
CA SER A 110 4.13 3.00 12.83
C SER A 110 4.37 4.18 11.89
N VAL A 111 5.50 4.18 11.18
CA VAL A 111 5.85 5.20 10.18
C VAL A 111 6.17 4.49 8.88
N GLY A 112 5.43 4.82 7.83
CA GLY A 112 5.56 4.22 6.52
C GLY A 112 6.85 4.63 5.83
N LEU A 113 7.65 3.65 5.41
CA LEU A 113 8.84 3.90 4.61
C LEU A 113 8.44 4.06 3.14
N ILE A 114 8.56 5.27 2.61
CA ILE A 114 8.31 5.56 1.19
C ILE A 114 9.33 4.77 0.35
N PRO A 115 8.90 3.78 -0.46
CA PRO A 115 9.83 3.01 -1.27
C PRO A 115 10.55 3.92 -2.29
N PRO A 116 11.87 3.78 -2.50
CA PRO A 116 12.61 4.58 -3.48
C PRO A 116 12.00 4.59 -4.89
N VAL A 117 11.32 3.52 -5.28
CA VAL A 117 10.62 3.45 -6.58
C VAL A 117 9.52 4.51 -6.73
N VAL A 118 8.88 4.93 -5.64
CA VAL A 118 7.86 6.00 -5.65
C VAL A 118 8.49 7.33 -6.10
N VAL A 119 9.67 7.65 -5.58
CA VAL A 119 10.45 8.83 -5.98
C VAL A 119 10.90 8.72 -7.43
N ARG A 120 11.29 7.52 -7.88
CA ARG A 120 11.64 7.24 -9.28
C ARG A 120 10.46 7.48 -10.23
N TRP A 121 9.24 7.09 -9.85
CA TRP A 121 8.03 7.40 -10.62
C TRP A 121 7.64 8.87 -10.56
N GLY A 122 8.21 9.61 -9.62
CA GLY A 122 8.07 11.04 -9.52
C GLY A 122 7.10 11.54 -8.47
N LEU A 123 6.78 10.68 -7.51
CA LEU A 123 5.94 10.99 -6.36
C LEU A 123 6.78 11.06 -5.08
N HIS A 124 6.26 11.78 -4.10
CA HIS A 124 6.73 11.73 -2.72
C HIS A 124 5.51 11.88 -1.80
N ILE A 125 5.62 11.44 -0.54
CA ILE A 125 4.61 11.70 0.49
C ILE A 125 5.21 12.66 1.51
N ASN A 126 4.61 13.84 1.64
CA ASN A 126 4.93 14.77 2.72
C ASN A 126 4.04 14.47 3.93
N PHE A 127 4.45 14.95 5.10
CA PHE A 127 3.65 14.88 6.31
C PHE A 127 3.71 16.22 7.03
N ASP A 128 2.55 16.79 7.34
CA ASP A 128 2.43 17.98 8.20
C ASP A 128 2.03 17.54 9.62
N GLU A 129 2.97 17.66 10.56
CA GLU A 129 2.77 17.31 11.97
C GLU A 129 1.77 18.23 12.69
N ARG A 130 1.35 19.35 12.07
CA ARG A 130 0.43 20.34 12.65
C ARG A 130 -1.04 20.04 12.36
N GLN A 131 -1.32 18.95 11.65
CA GLN A 131 -2.68 18.51 11.36
C GLN A 131 -3.45 18.23 12.67
N PRO A 132 -4.76 18.52 12.71
CA PRO A 132 -5.59 18.13 13.85
C PRO A 132 -5.74 16.61 13.91
N LEU A 133 -5.81 16.06 15.12
CA LEU A 133 -6.09 14.64 15.37
C LEU A 133 -7.61 14.38 15.28
N GLU A 134 -8.17 14.60 14.10
CA GLU A 134 -9.61 14.46 13.83
C GLU A 134 -9.84 13.59 12.59
N PRO A 135 -10.54 12.46 12.71
CA PRO A 135 -10.88 11.63 11.56
C PRO A 135 -11.78 12.38 10.58
N ARG A 136 -11.51 12.22 9.29
CA ARG A 136 -12.32 12.81 8.21
C ARG A 136 -12.42 11.86 7.02
N LEU A 137 -13.44 12.05 6.19
CA LEU A 137 -13.54 11.40 4.88
C LEU A 137 -12.88 12.32 3.85
N GLU A 138 -12.06 11.73 2.99
CA GLU A 138 -11.42 12.45 1.88
C GLU A 138 -11.70 11.79 0.54
N SER A 139 -12.01 12.61 -0.46
CA SER A 139 -12.32 12.14 -1.80
C SER A 139 -11.03 11.93 -2.60
N TYR A 140 -10.75 10.71 -3.02
CA TYR A 140 -9.69 10.42 -4.00
C TYR A 140 -10.19 10.44 -5.46
N GLY A 141 -11.40 10.97 -5.69
CA GLY A 141 -12.01 11.12 -7.02
C GLY A 141 -12.72 9.87 -7.55
N GLY A 142 -12.32 8.67 -7.11
CA GLY A 142 -13.03 7.41 -7.35
C GLY A 142 -13.99 6.98 -6.24
N GLY A 143 -14.00 7.72 -5.13
CA GLY A 143 -14.74 7.43 -3.91
C GLY A 143 -14.20 8.28 -2.76
N GLU A 144 -14.59 7.92 -1.54
CA GLU A 144 -14.09 8.52 -0.30
C GLU A 144 -13.33 7.49 0.54
N VAL A 145 -12.38 7.97 1.33
CA VAL A 145 -11.58 7.14 2.25
C VAL A 145 -11.46 7.84 3.61
N PRO A 146 -11.66 7.14 4.74
CA PRO A 146 -11.38 7.69 6.05
C PRO A 146 -9.88 7.87 6.25
N VAL A 147 -9.50 9.02 6.78
CA VAL A 147 -8.10 9.37 7.06
C VAL A 147 -7.93 10.06 8.41
N LEU A 148 -6.74 9.93 8.98
CA LEU A 148 -6.34 10.58 10.23
C LEU A 148 -4.83 10.77 10.20
N LEU A 149 -4.38 12.03 10.27
CA LEU A 149 -2.96 12.39 10.11
C LEU A 149 -2.36 11.89 8.78
N SER A 150 -3.16 11.93 7.70
CA SER A 150 -2.74 11.53 6.36
C SER A 150 -1.48 12.26 5.89
N GLY A 151 -0.70 11.58 5.07
CA GLY A 151 0.31 12.20 4.24
C GLY A 151 -0.29 12.94 3.03
N GLU A 152 0.58 13.69 2.36
CA GLU A 152 0.28 14.45 1.15
C GLU A 152 1.17 13.93 0.01
N ALA A 153 0.57 13.23 -0.94
CA ALA A 153 1.21 12.82 -2.18
C ALA A 153 1.46 14.06 -3.04
N ILE A 154 2.73 14.31 -3.36
CA ILE A 154 3.17 15.43 -4.19
C ILE A 154 3.93 14.93 -5.41
N LEU A 155 3.89 15.72 -6.48
CA LEU A 155 4.77 15.55 -7.63
C LEU A 155 6.14 16.13 -7.30
N VAL A 156 7.18 15.31 -7.42
CA VAL A 156 8.56 15.78 -7.36
C VAL A 156 8.92 16.27 -8.77
N PRO A 157 9.59 17.41 -9.00
CA PRO A 157 10.11 17.71 -10.33
C PRO A 157 11.36 16.86 -10.66
N PRO A 158 11.75 16.70 -11.93
CA PRO A 158 13.06 16.13 -12.25
C PRO A 158 14.17 17.03 -11.70
N GLY A 159 15.25 16.40 -11.22
CA GLY A 159 16.45 17.12 -10.82
C GLY A 159 17.07 17.84 -12.01
N PRO A 160 17.85 18.92 -11.78
CA PRO A 160 18.48 19.70 -12.85
C PRO A 160 19.42 18.87 -13.74
N ASP A 161 19.99 17.79 -13.18
CA ASP A 161 20.93 16.89 -13.86
C ASP A 161 20.28 15.54 -14.25
N ALA A 162 18.94 15.47 -14.31
CA ALA A 162 18.25 14.24 -14.70
C ALA A 162 18.56 13.87 -16.15
N ASP A 163 19.12 12.66 -16.35
CA ASP A 163 19.37 12.10 -17.68
C ASP A 163 18.10 11.51 -18.30
N GLU A 164 18.21 11.06 -19.56
CA GLU A 164 17.08 10.47 -20.29
C GLU A 164 16.49 9.24 -19.60
N GLU A 165 17.33 8.43 -18.92
CA GLU A 165 16.87 7.26 -18.19
C GLU A 165 16.04 7.67 -16.97
N ALA A 166 16.53 8.62 -16.17
CA ALA A 166 15.82 9.16 -15.02
C ALA A 166 14.50 9.82 -15.42
N LEU A 167 14.44 10.48 -16.58
CA LEU A 167 13.21 11.05 -17.14
C LEU A 167 12.24 9.97 -17.62
N ALA A 168 12.72 8.95 -18.34
CA ALA A 168 11.91 7.82 -18.82
C ALA A 168 11.40 6.92 -17.67
N ALA A 169 12.09 6.96 -16.52
CA ALA A 169 11.68 6.25 -15.33
C ALA A 169 10.43 6.86 -14.66
N ARG A 170 10.08 8.10 -14.98
CA ARG A 170 8.93 8.78 -14.36
C ARG A 170 7.61 8.24 -14.90
N GLY A 171 6.57 8.28 -14.06
CA GLY A 171 5.20 8.05 -14.46
C GLY A 171 4.49 9.32 -14.92
N ASP A 172 3.42 9.17 -15.68
CA ASP A 172 2.42 10.21 -15.86
C ASP A 172 1.49 10.17 -14.65
N CYS A 173 1.71 11.09 -13.70
CA CYS A 173 1.13 11.07 -12.38
C CYS A 173 0.16 12.24 -12.15
N ARG A 174 -0.94 11.96 -11.47
CA ARG A 174 -1.95 12.92 -11.05
C ARG A 174 -2.21 12.78 -9.56
N VAL A 175 -2.10 13.88 -8.83
CA VAL A 175 -2.47 13.96 -7.41
C VAL A 175 -3.99 14.08 -7.29
N LEU A 176 -4.55 13.41 -6.29
CA LEU A 176 -5.98 13.28 -6.02
C LEU A 176 -6.27 13.72 -4.58
N GLY A 177 -7.45 14.30 -4.35
CA GLY A 177 -7.97 14.58 -3.01
C GLY A 177 -7.01 15.30 -2.08
N ASP A 178 -6.62 16.54 -2.41
CA ASP A 178 -5.68 17.34 -1.62
C ASP A 178 -4.40 16.59 -1.20
N GLY A 179 -3.95 15.61 -2.00
CA GLY A 179 -2.76 14.81 -1.72
C GLY A 179 -3.02 13.49 -0.99
N VAL A 180 -4.26 13.16 -0.62
CA VAL A 180 -4.58 11.90 0.03
C VAL A 180 -4.19 10.68 -0.83
N ALA A 181 -4.27 10.84 -2.15
CA ALA A 181 -3.89 9.81 -3.09
C ALA A 181 -3.19 10.37 -4.34
N ALA A 182 -2.55 9.51 -5.09
CA ALA A 182 -2.07 9.80 -6.43
C ALA A 182 -2.24 8.60 -7.35
N GLU A 183 -2.52 8.87 -8.62
CA GLU A 183 -2.59 7.86 -9.67
C GLU A 183 -1.46 8.11 -10.68
N CYS A 184 -0.68 7.08 -10.99
CA CYS A 184 0.36 7.13 -12.01
C CYS A 184 0.16 6.06 -13.07
N LYS A 185 0.33 6.44 -14.33
CA LYS A 185 0.62 5.51 -15.41
C LYS A 185 2.13 5.37 -15.55
N VAL A 186 2.64 4.16 -15.31
CA VAL A 186 4.07 3.84 -15.39
C VAL A 186 4.26 2.72 -16.39
N GLY A 187 4.87 3.04 -17.54
CA GLY A 187 4.94 2.10 -18.66
C GLY A 187 3.52 1.67 -19.09
N LYS A 188 3.23 0.36 -19.00
CA LYS A 188 1.91 -0.20 -19.31
C LYS A 188 1.00 -0.35 -18.08
N GLY A 189 1.55 -0.26 -16.87
CA GLY A 189 0.80 -0.47 -15.64
C GLY A 189 0.28 0.81 -15.01
N ARG A 190 -0.39 0.64 -13.87
CA ARG A 190 -1.00 1.70 -13.08
C ARG A 190 -0.61 1.55 -11.62
N VAL A 191 -0.36 2.68 -10.97
CA VAL A 191 -0.07 2.77 -9.54
C VAL A 191 -1.09 3.70 -8.94
N THR A 192 -1.80 3.23 -7.92
CA THR A 192 -2.56 4.05 -7.00
C THR A 192 -1.79 4.10 -5.69
N LEU A 193 -1.34 5.30 -5.31
CA LEU A 193 -0.73 5.58 -4.01
C LEU A 193 -1.79 6.17 -3.09
N LEU A 194 -1.97 5.60 -1.91
CA LEU A 194 -2.77 6.16 -0.83
C LEU A 194 -1.83 6.55 0.32
N SER A 195 -1.91 7.79 0.78
CA SER A 195 -1.00 8.39 1.77
C SER A 195 -1.46 8.21 3.22
N ASP A 196 -2.33 7.24 3.50
CA ASP A 196 -2.93 7.00 4.81
C ASP A 196 -3.44 5.56 4.89
N ALA A 197 -3.35 4.91 6.05
CA ALA A 197 -3.78 3.53 6.25
C ALA A 197 -4.96 3.39 7.21
N SER A 198 -5.57 4.49 7.67
CA SER A 198 -6.67 4.51 8.65
C SER A 198 -7.82 3.57 8.25
N LEU A 199 -8.16 3.49 6.96
CA LEU A 199 -9.17 2.56 6.44
C LEU A 199 -8.93 1.11 6.89
N PHE A 200 -7.68 0.67 6.99
CA PHE A 200 -7.29 -0.69 7.38
C PHE A 200 -7.19 -0.87 8.90
N GLU A 201 -7.20 0.21 9.67
CA GLU A 201 -7.11 0.20 11.15
C GLU A 201 -8.49 0.19 11.83
N LEU A 202 -9.53 0.59 11.10
CA LEU A 202 -10.90 0.58 11.59
C LEU A 202 -11.31 -0.87 11.93
N SER A 203 -11.95 -1.03 13.09
CA SER A 203 -12.59 -2.30 13.46
C SER A 203 -13.87 -2.46 12.63
N GLY A 204 -13.98 -3.50 11.77
CA GLY A 204 -15.26 -3.81 11.12
C GLY A 204 -16.30 -4.33 12.12
N PRO A 205 -17.64 -4.21 11.89
CA PRO A 205 -18.34 -3.89 10.64
C PRO A 205 -19.52 -2.90 10.82
N ASP A 206 -19.30 -1.60 10.67
CA ASP A 206 -20.37 -0.70 10.21
C ASP A 206 -20.23 -0.60 8.69
N GLY A 207 -21.29 -0.92 7.93
CA GLY A 207 -21.24 -1.25 6.49
C GLY A 207 -20.60 -0.21 5.57
N ASP A 208 -20.38 1.02 6.04
CA ASP A 208 -19.70 2.09 5.31
C ASP A 208 -18.22 1.74 5.06
N VAL A 209 -17.51 1.12 6.02
CA VAL A 209 -16.06 0.84 5.92
C VAL A 209 -15.76 -0.22 4.87
N GLU A 210 -16.57 -1.28 4.78
CA GLU A 210 -16.44 -2.29 3.74
C GLU A 210 -16.68 -1.69 2.36
N SER A 211 -17.64 -0.76 2.24
CA SER A 211 -17.91 -0.06 1.00
C SER A 211 -16.73 0.78 0.53
N TYR A 212 -16.07 1.50 1.44
CA TYR A 212 -14.86 2.26 1.10
C TYR A 212 -13.73 1.34 0.63
N LEU A 213 -13.51 0.20 1.28
CA LEU A 213 -12.49 -0.77 0.85
C LEU A 213 -12.78 -1.35 -0.53
N ARG A 214 -14.03 -1.73 -0.83
CA ARG A 214 -14.42 -2.23 -2.16
C ARG A 214 -14.19 -1.16 -3.23
N GLN A 215 -14.66 0.06 -3.00
CA GLN A 215 -14.51 1.17 -3.94
C GLN A 215 -13.03 1.51 -4.19
N LEU A 216 -12.19 1.48 -3.16
CA LEU A 216 -10.75 1.71 -3.30
C LEU A 216 -10.06 0.58 -4.07
N ALA A 217 -10.38 -0.67 -3.75
CA ALA A 217 -9.83 -1.83 -4.44
C ALA A 217 -10.22 -1.84 -5.92
N ASP A 218 -11.50 -1.62 -6.24
CA ASP A 218 -12.01 -1.52 -7.62
C ASP A 218 -11.31 -0.39 -8.37
N PHE A 219 -11.21 0.80 -7.77
CA PHE A 219 -10.55 1.95 -8.39
C PHE A 219 -9.08 1.67 -8.72
N ALA A 220 -8.35 1.02 -7.81
CA ALA A 220 -6.91 0.81 -7.94
C ALA A 220 -6.54 -0.42 -8.79
N LEU A 221 -7.37 -1.47 -8.76
CA LEU A 221 -7.03 -2.79 -9.28
C LEU A 221 -7.83 -3.20 -10.53
N GLU A 222 -8.86 -2.45 -10.95
CA GLU A 222 -9.63 -2.66 -12.19
C GLU A 222 -9.47 -1.55 -13.25
#